data_AF-A0A3A1WUW1-F1
#
_entry.id   AF-A0A3A1WUW1-F1
#
_cell.length_a   1.000
_cell.length_b   1.000
_cell.length_c   1.000
_cell.angle_alpha   90.00
_cell.angle_beta   90.00
_cell.angle_gamma   90.00
#
_symmetry.space_group_name_H-M   'P 1'
#
loop_
_entity.id
_entity.type
_entity.pdbx_description
1 polymer ?
#
loop_
_entity_poly.entity_id
_entity_poly.type
_entity_poly.pdbx_seq_one_letter_code
_entity_poly.pdbx_strand_id
1 'polypeptide(L)'
;MSSVNFNAAATSALRTLQQTNSALDSTQSRISTGLKIGEAKDNAAYWSISTTLKSDNKAISTVSDALSLGAATVDTAYQGLNATLSVLDEIKSKLTAATQDGVDKSAVQSEIAELQKQLKSIASSATFSGENWLSVNTSTNDYSSSKTVVSSFTRDASGSVSLGSIGIDISKIALFDANGAGEGILDSGKLGNTATGGLSNVYAAGTAASPATSGGFTSGVIDVSGLAVGDHVTFNLAIDGAAAAPQNVTLTAGAGGVVTLASLASDLNAIAGITVGVDDSGTKLVFASSTASGTSNVAVDTFAYTDSVPAAKTPSPATGLADQTGTAGKAAVNFAAAAATVSNFSGPITLDSNDTIMFNVAVDGGASKLVTISKSTVDAALSSTDGVITTDANFLSVMQQALTDAGVTGVTADLNGTAVRLTSAATSGASSVSITDVSADKGSGVTSIDITDKSAAQITAYINTVNTAMNAITAGASNLGAVAARIDLQKTFVTNLMDTIDKGVSGLVDADMNEESTKLQALQVKQQLGVQALSIANQSAQNVLRLFQ
;
A
#
# COMPACT_ATOMS: atom_id res chain seq x y z
N MET A 1 -93.63 43.14 -31.03
CA MET A 1 -94.80 42.24 -30.96
C MET A 1 -94.33 40.90 -30.41
N SER A 2 -94.78 40.50 -29.22
CA SER A 2 -94.58 39.12 -28.73
C SER A 2 -95.51 38.21 -29.51
N SER A 3 -94.98 37.25 -30.28
CA SER A 3 -95.84 36.27 -30.95
C SER A 3 -96.43 35.34 -29.88
N VAL A 4 -97.74 35.09 -29.95
CA VAL A 4 -98.47 34.20 -29.03
C VAL A 4 -97.96 32.74 -29.10
N ASN A 5 -97.31 32.37 -30.19
CA ASN A 5 -96.75 31.02 -30.41
C ASN A 5 -95.32 30.83 -29.87
N PHE A 6 -94.66 31.89 -29.37
CA PHE A 6 -93.30 31.82 -28.84
C PHE A 6 -93.18 32.56 -27.51
N ASN A 7 -93.14 31.79 -26.42
CA ASN A 7 -92.92 32.34 -25.08
C ASN A 7 -91.42 32.61 -24.85
N ALA A 8 -91.00 33.83 -25.22
CA ALA A 8 -89.62 34.28 -25.08
C ALA A 8 -89.16 34.27 -23.60
N ALA A 9 -90.04 34.56 -22.65
CA ALA A 9 -89.73 34.55 -21.22
C ALA A 9 -89.49 33.13 -20.69
N ALA A 10 -90.33 32.17 -21.06
CA ALA A 10 -90.14 30.77 -20.69
C ALA A 10 -88.92 30.15 -21.37
N THR A 11 -88.62 30.51 -22.63
CA THR A 11 -87.42 30.02 -23.32
C THR A 11 -86.13 30.58 -22.70
N SER A 12 -86.16 31.84 -22.26
CA SER A 12 -85.05 32.45 -21.51
C SER A 12 -84.86 31.79 -20.14
N ALA A 13 -85.95 31.58 -19.39
CA ALA A 13 -85.92 30.86 -18.12
C ALA A 13 -85.44 29.40 -18.28
N LEU A 14 -85.83 28.72 -19.36
CA LEU A 14 -85.39 27.36 -19.68
C LEU A 14 -83.89 27.31 -19.99
N ARG A 15 -83.34 28.25 -20.76
CA ARG A 15 -81.88 28.33 -21.01
C ARG A 15 -81.11 28.57 -19.70
N THR A 16 -81.60 29.45 -18.84
CA THR A 16 -81.00 29.69 -17.52
C THR A 16 -81.08 28.44 -16.62
N LEU A 17 -82.20 27.70 -16.67
CA LEU A 17 -82.35 26.45 -15.93
C LEU A 17 -81.44 25.34 -16.48
N GLN A 18 -81.32 25.21 -17.79
CA GLN A 18 -80.38 24.27 -18.44
C GLN A 18 -78.93 24.60 -18.10
N GLN A 19 -78.56 25.88 -18.08
CA GLN A 19 -77.24 26.34 -17.60
C GLN A 19 -77.02 26.02 -16.11
N THR A 20 -78.05 26.19 -15.28
CA THR A 20 -77.99 25.86 -13.85
C THR A 20 -77.83 24.36 -13.62
N ASN A 21 -78.58 23.54 -14.35
CA ASN A 21 -78.47 22.07 -14.29
C ASN A 21 -77.09 21.60 -14.74
N SER A 22 -76.57 22.15 -15.85
CA SER A 22 -75.21 21.82 -16.32
C SER A 22 -74.13 22.22 -15.31
N ALA A 23 -74.28 23.36 -14.63
CA ALA A 23 -73.37 23.78 -13.57
C ALA A 23 -73.50 22.89 -12.32
N LEU A 24 -74.71 22.43 -11.99
CA LEU A 24 -74.98 21.52 -10.87
C LEU A 24 -74.34 20.15 -11.12
N ASP A 25 -74.50 19.58 -12.32
CA ASP A 25 -73.85 18.32 -12.72
C ASP A 25 -72.32 18.42 -12.65
N SER A 26 -71.75 19.55 -13.09
CA SER A 26 -70.30 19.78 -13.03
C SER A 26 -69.79 19.89 -11.58
N THR A 27 -70.43 20.71 -10.74
CA THR A 27 -70.04 20.83 -9.32
C THR A 27 -70.25 19.51 -8.57
N GLN A 28 -71.31 18.76 -8.88
CA GLN A 28 -71.54 17.45 -8.27
C GLN A 28 -70.49 16.42 -8.70
N SER A 29 -70.06 16.46 -9.97
CA SER A 29 -68.95 15.63 -10.46
C SER A 29 -67.62 16.00 -9.79
N ARG A 30 -67.34 17.29 -9.57
CA ARG A 30 -66.15 17.75 -8.84
C ARG A 30 -66.16 17.34 -7.37
N ILE A 31 -67.29 17.45 -6.69
CA ILE A 31 -67.44 16.97 -5.30
C ILE A 31 -67.27 15.45 -5.24
N SER A 32 -67.84 14.72 -6.20
CA SER A 32 -67.75 13.26 -6.23
C SER A 32 -66.33 12.75 -6.53
N THR A 33 -65.58 13.46 -7.37
CA THR A 33 -64.21 13.06 -7.76
C THR A 33 -63.14 13.67 -6.87
N GLY A 34 -63.46 14.74 -6.14
CA GLY A 34 -62.48 15.55 -5.40
C GLY A 34 -61.61 16.43 -6.30
N LEU A 35 -61.78 16.39 -7.63
CA LEU A 35 -60.91 17.05 -8.60
C LEU A 35 -61.64 18.20 -9.29
N LYS A 36 -61.01 19.36 -9.34
CA LYS A 36 -61.43 20.49 -10.17
C LYS A 36 -61.16 20.23 -11.65
N ILE A 37 -60.10 19.47 -11.96
CA ILE A 37 -59.65 19.13 -13.32
C ILE A 37 -59.46 17.61 -13.39
N GLY A 38 -60.50 16.85 -13.77
CA GLY A 38 -60.42 15.39 -13.82
C GLY A 38 -59.91 14.87 -15.18
N GLU A 39 -60.29 15.57 -16.25
CA GLU A 39 -60.02 15.16 -17.62
C GLU A 39 -59.30 16.26 -18.41
N ALA A 40 -58.62 15.87 -19.50
CA ALA A 40 -57.95 16.82 -20.40
C ALA A 40 -58.92 17.85 -21.03
N LYS A 41 -60.22 17.53 -21.07
CA LYS A 41 -61.27 18.44 -21.57
C LYS A 41 -61.53 19.61 -20.63
N ASP A 42 -61.32 19.45 -19.33
CA ASP A 42 -61.55 20.51 -18.33
C ASP A 42 -60.47 21.59 -18.44
N ASN A 43 -59.21 21.17 -18.57
CA ASN A 43 -58.08 22.04 -18.87
C ASN A 43 -56.86 21.23 -19.33
N ALA A 44 -56.60 21.21 -20.63
CA ALA A 44 -55.54 20.38 -21.21
C ALA A 44 -54.13 20.70 -20.68
N ALA A 45 -53.84 21.98 -20.41
CA ALA A 45 -52.51 22.40 -19.96
C ALA A 45 -52.23 21.95 -18.52
N TYR A 46 -53.13 22.28 -17.58
CA TYR A 46 -52.96 21.88 -16.17
C TYR A 46 -53.09 20.36 -15.99
N TRP A 47 -53.96 19.70 -16.75
CA TRP A 47 -54.09 18.25 -16.72
C TRP A 47 -52.81 17.55 -17.21
N SER A 48 -52.17 18.03 -18.28
CA SER A 48 -50.92 17.47 -18.79
C SER A 48 -49.74 17.65 -17.83
N ILE A 49 -49.59 18.86 -17.26
CA ILE A 49 -48.54 19.16 -16.27
C ILE A 49 -48.74 18.30 -15.02
N SER A 50 -49.95 18.26 -14.46
CA SER A 50 -50.23 17.48 -13.26
C SER A 50 -50.10 15.97 -13.47
N THR A 51 -50.49 15.45 -14.64
CA THR A 51 -50.28 14.03 -14.97
C THR A 51 -48.79 13.69 -15.06
N THR A 52 -47.99 14.58 -15.65
CA THR A 52 -46.52 14.42 -15.70
C THR A 52 -45.93 14.45 -14.29
N LEU A 53 -46.32 15.41 -13.45
CA LEU A 53 -45.88 15.51 -12.06
C LEU A 53 -46.29 14.30 -11.22
N LYS A 54 -47.52 13.76 -11.40
CA LYS A 54 -47.95 12.51 -10.75
C LYS A 54 -47.10 11.32 -11.19
N SER A 55 -46.78 11.24 -12.49
CA SER A 55 -45.91 10.19 -13.02
C SER A 55 -44.49 10.29 -12.45
N ASP A 56 -43.94 11.50 -12.41
CA ASP A 56 -42.61 11.75 -11.85
C ASP A 56 -42.60 11.46 -10.35
N ASN A 57 -43.65 11.84 -9.60
CA ASN A 57 -43.77 11.52 -8.19
C ASN A 57 -43.78 10.01 -7.93
N LYS A 58 -44.48 9.23 -8.76
CA LYS A 58 -44.45 7.76 -8.69
C LYS A 58 -43.04 7.20 -8.95
N ALA A 59 -42.30 7.76 -9.90
CA ALA A 59 -40.91 7.37 -10.15
C ALA A 59 -40.01 7.73 -8.97
N ILE A 60 -40.17 8.92 -8.38
CA ILE A 60 -39.45 9.36 -7.18
C ILE A 60 -39.77 8.44 -5.98
N SER A 61 -41.02 7.98 -5.84
CA SER A 61 -41.40 6.97 -4.82
C SER A 61 -40.62 5.67 -4.99
N THR A 62 -40.47 5.18 -6.23
CA THR A 62 -39.63 3.99 -6.47
C THR A 62 -38.15 4.22 -6.17
N VAL A 63 -37.65 5.45 -6.33
CA VAL A 63 -36.30 5.83 -5.87
C VAL A 63 -36.21 5.85 -4.34
N SER A 64 -37.25 6.31 -3.63
CA SER A 64 -37.33 6.27 -2.17
C SER A 64 -37.30 4.83 -1.63
N ASP A 65 -38.01 3.91 -2.28
CA ASP A 65 -38.00 2.49 -1.96
C ASP A 65 -36.60 1.88 -2.21
N ALA A 66 -35.98 2.21 -3.35
CA ALA A 66 -34.62 1.76 -3.67
C ALA A 66 -33.57 2.31 -2.70
N LEU A 67 -33.68 3.59 -2.28
CA LEU A 67 -32.85 4.19 -1.24
C LEU A 67 -33.04 3.49 0.10
N SER A 68 -34.27 3.13 0.46
CA SER A 68 -34.57 2.40 1.70
C SER A 68 -33.99 0.99 1.69
N LEU A 69 -34.04 0.30 0.54
CA LEU A 69 -33.38 -0.98 0.35
C LEU A 69 -31.85 -0.84 0.44
N GLY A 70 -31.29 0.20 -0.19
CA GLY A 70 -29.86 0.52 -0.15
C GLY A 70 -29.36 0.85 1.26
N ALA A 71 -30.13 1.62 2.03
CA ALA A 71 -29.84 1.90 3.44
C ALA A 71 -29.73 0.59 4.24
N ALA A 72 -30.72 -0.29 4.11
CA ALA A 72 -30.72 -1.58 4.81
C ALA A 72 -29.56 -2.50 4.40
N THR A 73 -29.15 -2.52 3.12
CA THR A 73 -27.96 -3.25 2.68
C THR A 73 -26.67 -2.70 3.32
N VAL A 74 -26.51 -1.37 3.34
CA VAL A 74 -25.34 -0.70 3.93
C VAL A 74 -25.28 -0.93 5.43
N ASP A 75 -26.42 -0.82 6.12
CA ASP A 75 -26.51 -1.06 7.57
C ASP A 75 -26.18 -2.51 7.93
N THR A 76 -26.62 -3.48 7.12
CA THR A 76 -26.30 -4.90 7.34
C THR A 76 -24.79 -5.15 7.23
N ALA A 77 -24.15 -4.59 6.18
CA ALA A 77 -22.71 -4.68 6.03
C ALA A 77 -21.96 -3.97 7.17
N TYR A 78 -22.40 -2.77 7.57
CA TYR A 78 -21.81 -2.02 8.67
C TYR A 78 -21.89 -2.78 10.01
N GLN A 79 -23.03 -3.40 10.33
CA GLN A 79 -23.17 -4.23 11.53
C GLN A 79 -22.26 -5.46 11.48
N GLY A 80 -22.13 -6.12 10.33
CA GLY A 80 -21.21 -7.23 10.14
C GLY A 80 -19.74 -6.83 10.35
N LEU A 81 -19.33 -5.65 9.89
CA LEU A 81 -17.99 -5.10 10.17
C LEU A 81 -17.75 -4.85 11.66
N ASN A 82 -18.72 -4.27 12.37
CA ASN A 82 -18.58 -4.03 13.82
C ASN A 82 -18.51 -5.32 14.63
N ALA A 83 -19.32 -6.32 14.30
CA ALA A 83 -19.23 -7.64 14.94
C ALA A 83 -17.86 -8.29 14.68
N THR A 84 -17.34 -8.13 13.46
CA THR A 84 -16.00 -8.61 13.08
C THR A 84 -14.90 -7.92 13.88
N LEU A 85 -14.97 -6.60 14.08
CA LEU A 85 -14.02 -5.87 14.94
C LEU A 85 -13.98 -6.43 16.36
N SER A 86 -15.14 -6.70 16.97
CA SER A 86 -15.20 -7.26 18.32
C SER A 86 -14.52 -8.63 18.42
N VAL A 87 -14.64 -9.48 17.40
CA VAL A 87 -13.99 -10.80 17.37
C VAL A 87 -12.49 -10.67 17.12
N LEU A 88 -12.06 -9.71 16.28
CA LEU A 88 -10.63 -9.42 16.09
C LEU A 88 -9.95 -8.90 17.35
N ASP A 89 -10.65 -8.06 18.14
CA ASP A 89 -10.17 -7.61 19.44
C ASP A 89 -9.96 -8.80 20.39
N GLU A 90 -10.85 -9.79 20.38
CA GLU A 90 -10.69 -11.01 21.17
C GLU A 90 -9.50 -11.84 20.69
N ILE A 91 -9.34 -12.05 19.38
CA ILE A 91 -8.16 -12.74 18.81
C ILE A 91 -6.87 -12.04 19.23
N LYS A 92 -6.82 -10.70 19.14
CA LYS A 92 -5.66 -9.91 19.54
C LYS A 92 -5.33 -10.09 21.03
N SER A 93 -6.35 -10.12 21.89
CA SER A 93 -6.19 -10.38 23.32
C SER A 93 -5.60 -11.78 23.56
N LYS A 94 -6.10 -12.81 22.85
CA LYS A 94 -5.57 -14.19 22.92
C LYS A 94 -4.13 -14.28 22.44
N LEU A 95 -3.81 -13.63 21.32
CA LEU A 95 -2.43 -13.57 20.79
C LEU A 95 -1.49 -12.87 21.78
N THR A 96 -1.95 -11.79 22.41
CA THR A 96 -1.16 -11.08 23.43
C THR A 96 -0.90 -11.97 24.64
N ALA A 97 -1.90 -12.71 25.12
CA ALA A 97 -1.71 -13.70 26.19
C ALA A 97 -0.70 -14.79 25.79
N ALA A 98 -0.75 -15.27 24.54
CA ALA A 98 0.16 -16.30 24.03
C ALA A 98 1.64 -15.87 23.89
N THR A 99 1.94 -14.56 24.00
CA THR A 99 3.32 -14.06 24.03
C THR A 99 4.04 -14.31 25.36
N GLN A 100 3.30 -14.60 26.43
CA GLN A 100 3.90 -14.86 27.74
C GLN A 100 4.58 -16.23 27.80
N ASP A 101 5.73 -16.28 28.47
CA ASP A 101 6.45 -17.53 28.69
C ASP A 101 5.65 -18.48 29.60
N GLY A 102 5.61 -19.76 29.24
CA GLY A 102 4.92 -20.81 29.99
C GLY A 102 3.42 -21.00 29.66
N VAL A 103 2.88 -20.27 28.68
CA VAL A 103 1.50 -20.45 28.18
C VAL A 103 1.40 -21.66 27.24
N ASP A 104 0.32 -22.44 27.39
CA ASP A 104 -0.03 -23.52 26.45
C ASP A 104 -0.61 -22.93 25.15
N LYS A 105 0.25 -22.79 24.14
CA LYS A 105 -0.10 -22.22 22.83
C LYS A 105 -1.06 -23.11 22.04
N SER A 106 -1.08 -24.42 22.27
CA SER A 106 -2.02 -25.33 21.57
C SER A 106 -3.45 -25.14 22.07
N ALA A 107 -3.63 -24.91 23.37
CA ALA A 107 -4.92 -24.59 23.95
C ALA A 107 -5.43 -23.23 23.44
N VAL A 108 -4.58 -22.19 23.48
CA VAL A 108 -4.93 -20.86 22.98
C VAL A 108 -5.21 -20.87 21.47
N GLN A 109 -4.45 -21.63 20.67
CA GLN A 109 -4.71 -21.79 19.24
C GLN A 109 -6.09 -22.40 18.97
N SER A 110 -6.56 -23.34 19.80
CA SER A 110 -7.89 -23.93 19.65
C SER A 110 -8.99 -22.89 19.83
N GLU A 111 -8.82 -21.94 20.75
CA GLU A 111 -9.75 -20.81 20.94
C GLU A 111 -9.67 -19.83 19.76
N ILE A 112 -8.46 -19.48 19.31
CA ILE A 112 -8.26 -18.62 18.13
C ILE A 112 -8.91 -19.23 16.88
N ALA A 113 -8.78 -20.55 16.68
CA ALA A 113 -9.38 -21.26 15.56
C ALA A 113 -10.91 -21.18 15.58
N GLU A 114 -11.53 -21.17 16.76
CA GLU A 114 -12.97 -21.00 16.88
C GLU A 114 -13.40 -19.55 16.59
N LEU A 115 -12.65 -18.55 17.07
CA LEU A 115 -12.88 -17.15 16.73
C LEU A 115 -12.72 -16.91 15.21
N GLN A 116 -11.73 -17.54 14.56
CA GLN A 116 -11.57 -17.49 13.10
C GLN A 116 -12.78 -18.08 12.34
N LYS A 117 -13.41 -19.13 12.86
CA LYS A 117 -14.67 -19.67 12.29
C LYS A 117 -15.83 -18.71 12.53
N GLN A 118 -15.91 -18.07 13.70
CA GLN A 118 -16.92 -17.05 13.97
C GLN A 118 -16.81 -15.87 13.02
N LEU A 119 -15.59 -15.39 12.71
CA LEU A 119 -15.37 -14.34 11.69
C LEU A 119 -15.98 -14.74 10.33
N LYS A 120 -15.72 -15.97 9.87
CA LYS A 120 -16.29 -16.50 8.62
C LYS A 120 -17.82 -16.58 8.68
N SER A 121 -18.37 -17.01 9.82
CA SER A 121 -19.81 -17.09 10.03
C SER A 121 -20.47 -15.71 9.98
N ILE A 122 -19.89 -14.72 10.67
CA ILE A 122 -20.39 -13.33 10.68
C ILE A 122 -20.43 -12.79 9.25
N ALA A 123 -19.32 -12.88 8.52
CA ALA A 123 -19.26 -12.39 7.15
C ALA A 123 -20.22 -13.13 6.22
N SER A 124 -20.36 -14.45 6.32
CA SER A 124 -21.28 -15.23 5.48
C SER A 124 -22.76 -14.94 5.79
N SER A 125 -23.07 -14.61 7.05
CA SER A 125 -24.43 -14.31 7.53
C SER A 125 -24.90 -12.89 7.25
N ALA A 126 -23.98 -11.96 6.91
CA ALA A 126 -24.28 -10.57 6.57
C ALA A 126 -24.90 -10.42 5.16
N THR A 127 -25.93 -11.24 4.89
CA THR A 127 -26.69 -11.23 3.64
C THR A 127 -27.94 -10.37 3.80
N PHE A 128 -28.19 -9.51 2.82
CA PHE A 128 -29.43 -8.76 2.71
C PHE A 128 -29.97 -8.84 1.29
N SER A 129 -31.24 -9.21 1.15
CA SER A 129 -31.89 -9.40 -0.16
C SER A 129 -31.14 -10.34 -1.13
N GLY A 130 -30.41 -11.31 -0.59
CA GLY A 130 -29.63 -12.29 -1.37
C GLY A 130 -28.25 -11.80 -1.81
N GLU A 131 -27.87 -10.57 -1.48
CA GLU A 131 -26.52 -10.07 -1.67
C GLU A 131 -25.72 -10.09 -0.37
N ASN A 132 -24.43 -10.43 -0.47
CA ASN A 132 -23.47 -10.33 0.61
C ASN A 132 -22.28 -9.49 0.14
N TRP A 133 -21.98 -8.40 0.84
CA TRP A 133 -20.89 -7.48 0.50
C TRP A 133 -19.63 -7.74 1.34
N LEU A 134 -19.73 -8.54 2.40
CA LEU A 134 -18.61 -8.88 3.28
C LEU A 134 -17.95 -10.21 2.89
N SER A 135 -18.69 -11.12 2.26
CA SER A 135 -18.15 -12.31 1.61
C SER A 135 -18.45 -12.23 0.12
N VAL A 136 -17.42 -11.91 -0.66
CA VAL A 136 -17.52 -11.74 -2.10
C VAL A 136 -16.84 -12.88 -2.82
N ASN A 137 -17.14 -13.07 -4.10
CA ASN A 137 -16.49 -14.07 -4.93
C ASN A 137 -15.87 -13.39 -6.14
N THR A 138 -14.59 -13.05 -6.03
CA THR A 138 -13.90 -12.21 -7.03
C THR A 138 -13.68 -12.92 -8.36
N SER A 139 -13.77 -14.26 -8.41
CA SER A 139 -13.49 -15.03 -9.62
C SER A 139 -14.73 -15.31 -10.48
N THR A 140 -15.89 -14.78 -10.10
CA THR A 140 -17.12 -14.87 -10.90
C THR A 140 -17.25 -13.67 -11.81
N ASN A 141 -17.73 -13.87 -13.04
CA ASN A 141 -17.99 -12.76 -13.97
C ASN A 141 -19.04 -11.76 -13.45
N ASP A 142 -19.82 -12.14 -12.44
CA ASP A 142 -20.85 -11.32 -11.79
C ASP A 142 -20.29 -10.43 -10.67
N TYR A 143 -18.99 -10.57 -10.34
CA TYR A 143 -18.33 -9.71 -9.37
C TYR A 143 -18.12 -8.31 -9.95
N SER A 144 -18.53 -7.31 -9.17
CA SER A 144 -18.18 -5.92 -9.39
C SER A 144 -17.55 -5.37 -8.12
N SER A 145 -16.36 -4.76 -8.24
CA SER A 145 -15.70 -4.07 -7.13
C SER A 145 -16.46 -2.84 -6.64
N SER A 146 -17.43 -2.35 -7.42
CA SER A 146 -18.34 -1.29 -6.99
C SER A 146 -19.82 -1.68 -7.12
N LYS A 147 -20.58 -1.44 -6.05
CA LYS A 147 -22.03 -1.56 -6.01
C LYS A 147 -22.65 -0.16 -6.05
N THR A 148 -23.87 -0.06 -6.59
CA THR A 148 -24.55 1.23 -6.75
C THR A 148 -25.94 1.20 -6.15
N VAL A 149 -26.29 2.23 -5.39
CA VAL A 149 -27.65 2.48 -4.92
C VAL A 149 -28.25 3.63 -5.73
N VAL A 150 -29.46 3.47 -6.25
CA VAL A 150 -30.17 4.55 -6.97
C VAL A 150 -30.47 5.69 -6.00
N SER A 151 -30.15 6.92 -6.37
CA SER A 151 -30.19 8.07 -5.47
C SER A 151 -31.14 9.18 -5.87
N SER A 152 -31.36 9.38 -7.17
CA SER A 152 -32.26 10.44 -7.65
C SER A 152 -32.92 10.08 -8.95
N PHE A 153 -34.06 10.73 -9.20
CA PHE A 153 -34.74 10.76 -10.48
C PHE A 153 -34.77 12.22 -10.94
N THR A 154 -34.33 12.48 -12.17
CA THR A 154 -34.43 13.80 -12.78
C THR A 154 -35.04 13.69 -14.17
N ARG A 155 -35.83 14.70 -14.52
CA ARG A 155 -36.36 14.91 -15.86
C ARG A 155 -35.86 16.26 -16.36
N ASP A 156 -35.23 16.27 -17.53
CA ASP A 156 -34.77 17.53 -18.14
C ASP A 156 -35.90 18.25 -18.92
N ALA A 157 -35.61 19.47 -19.37
CA ALA A 157 -36.55 20.27 -20.15
C ALA A 157 -36.91 19.67 -21.53
N SER A 158 -36.11 18.71 -22.03
CA SER A 158 -36.38 17.97 -23.27
C SER A 158 -37.26 16.74 -23.06
N GLY A 159 -37.56 16.40 -21.80
CA GLY A 159 -38.34 15.23 -21.41
C GLY A 159 -37.51 13.97 -21.19
N SER A 160 -36.18 14.03 -21.30
CA SER A 160 -35.29 12.90 -21.03
C SER A 160 -35.20 12.65 -19.53
N VAL A 161 -35.20 11.38 -19.15
CA VAL A 161 -35.16 10.93 -17.76
C VAL A 161 -33.78 10.35 -17.45
N SER A 162 -33.22 10.69 -16.29
CA SER A 162 -31.98 10.09 -15.80
C SER A 162 -32.07 9.72 -14.33
N LEU A 163 -31.30 8.70 -13.93
CA LEU A 163 -31.17 8.25 -12.55
C LEU A 163 -29.79 8.63 -12.02
N GLY A 164 -29.74 9.20 -10.81
CA GLY A 164 -28.50 9.32 -10.05
C GLY A 164 -28.18 8.03 -9.30
N SER A 165 -26.91 7.80 -9.00
CA SER A 165 -26.46 6.67 -8.20
C SER A 165 -25.40 7.07 -7.16
N ILE A 166 -25.40 6.38 -6.02
CA ILE A 166 -24.33 6.41 -5.02
C ILE A 166 -23.48 5.16 -5.22
N GLY A 167 -22.22 5.34 -5.59
CA GLY A 167 -21.26 4.25 -5.73
C GLY A 167 -20.63 3.87 -4.39
N ILE A 168 -20.50 2.58 -4.16
CA ILE A 168 -19.95 1.95 -2.96
C ILE A 168 -18.83 1.03 -3.42
N ASP A 169 -17.63 1.21 -2.89
CA ASP A 169 -16.47 0.38 -3.23
C ASP A 169 -16.43 -0.83 -2.29
N ILE A 170 -16.87 -1.99 -2.79
CA ILE A 170 -16.95 -3.20 -1.97
C ILE A 170 -15.60 -3.90 -1.80
N SER A 171 -14.60 -3.55 -2.63
CA SER A 171 -13.24 -4.11 -2.50
C SER A 171 -12.57 -3.73 -1.18
N LYS A 172 -12.96 -2.58 -0.60
CA LYS A 172 -12.41 -2.05 0.65
C LYS A 172 -13.16 -2.47 1.91
N ILE A 173 -14.23 -3.25 1.77
CA ILE A 173 -15.06 -3.74 2.90
C ILE A 173 -15.22 -5.26 2.89
N ALA A 174 -14.91 -5.93 1.78
CA ALA A 174 -14.96 -7.37 1.68
C ALA A 174 -14.00 -8.00 2.69
N LEU A 175 -14.55 -8.80 3.60
CA LEU A 175 -13.79 -9.49 4.64
C LEU A 175 -13.19 -10.80 4.12
N PHE A 176 -13.92 -11.50 3.25
CA PHE A 176 -13.54 -12.81 2.73
C PHE A 176 -13.80 -12.93 1.23
N ASP A 177 -12.96 -13.73 0.57
CA ASP A 177 -13.23 -14.31 -0.73
C ASP A 177 -13.75 -15.75 -0.58
N ALA A 178 -15.01 -15.97 -0.97
CA ALA A 178 -15.68 -17.26 -0.89
C ALA A 178 -14.99 -18.38 -1.71
N ASN A 179 -14.15 -18.03 -2.70
CA ASN A 179 -13.47 -18.99 -3.58
C ASN A 179 -12.05 -19.35 -3.14
N GLY A 180 -11.58 -18.87 -1.97
CA GLY A 180 -10.25 -19.20 -1.45
C GLY A 180 -9.10 -18.58 -2.25
N ALA A 181 -9.40 -17.64 -3.15
CA ALA A 181 -8.40 -16.76 -3.77
C ALA A 181 -7.72 -15.87 -2.72
N GLY A 182 -8.42 -15.56 -1.61
CA GLY A 182 -7.84 -14.87 -0.46
C GLY A 182 -7.62 -13.39 -0.74
N GLU A 183 -8.68 -12.70 -1.16
CA GLU A 183 -8.65 -11.31 -1.63
C GLU A 183 -9.40 -10.36 -0.66
N GLY A 184 -10.05 -10.89 0.38
CA GLY A 184 -10.75 -10.11 1.40
C GLY A 184 -9.85 -9.75 2.57
N ILE A 185 -10.20 -8.72 3.35
CA ILE A 185 -9.35 -8.14 4.41
C ILE A 185 -8.82 -9.18 5.43
N LEU A 186 -9.53 -10.29 5.65
CA LEU A 186 -9.20 -11.31 6.65
C LEU A 186 -8.55 -12.58 6.08
N ASP A 187 -8.64 -12.78 4.77
CA ASP A 187 -8.01 -13.89 4.06
C ASP A 187 -6.96 -13.44 3.02
N SER A 188 -6.78 -12.12 2.88
CA SER A 188 -5.71 -11.48 2.13
C SER A 188 -4.37 -11.68 2.82
N GLY A 189 -3.77 -12.81 2.48
CA GLY A 189 -2.34 -13.08 2.53
C GLY A 189 -1.87 -13.66 1.18
N LYS A 190 -2.61 -13.42 0.09
CA LYS A 190 -2.33 -14.03 -1.22
C LYS A 190 -1.97 -13.06 -2.34
N LEU A 191 -2.29 -11.77 -2.20
CA LEU A 191 -1.84 -10.72 -3.11
C LEU A 191 -0.39 -10.26 -2.88
N GLY A 192 0.21 -10.66 -1.76
CA GLY A 192 1.57 -10.26 -1.39
C GLY A 192 2.69 -10.88 -2.22
N ASN A 193 3.85 -10.23 -2.14
CA ASN A 193 5.04 -10.62 -2.88
C ASN A 193 5.49 -12.06 -2.55
N THR A 194 5.54 -12.92 -3.57
CA THR A 194 6.11 -14.28 -3.47
C THR A 194 7.55 -14.34 -3.96
N ALA A 195 8.05 -13.25 -4.55
CA ALA A 195 9.39 -13.19 -5.07
C ALA A 195 10.35 -12.79 -3.95
N THR A 196 11.43 -13.54 -3.79
CA THR A 196 12.53 -13.17 -2.87
C THR A 196 13.38 -12.02 -3.43
N GLY A 197 12.92 -11.32 -4.47
CA GLY A 197 13.68 -10.30 -5.20
C GLY A 197 14.92 -10.85 -5.92
N GLY A 198 14.95 -12.16 -6.15
CA GLY A 198 16.11 -12.87 -6.70
C GLY A 198 17.19 -13.20 -5.67
N LEU A 199 16.90 -13.00 -4.37
CA LEU A 199 17.70 -13.59 -3.29
C LEU A 199 17.57 -15.12 -3.36
N SER A 200 18.69 -15.80 -3.17
CA SER A 200 18.78 -17.25 -3.08
C SER A 200 19.69 -17.62 -1.93
N ASN A 201 19.53 -18.83 -1.42
CA ASN A 201 20.54 -19.41 -0.55
C ASN A 201 21.86 -19.48 -1.32
N VAL A 202 22.88 -18.81 -0.80
CA VAL A 202 24.20 -18.72 -1.43
C VAL A 202 25.24 -18.77 -0.33
N TYR A 203 26.30 -19.55 -0.55
CA TYR A 203 27.49 -19.56 0.26
C TYR A 203 28.66 -19.11 -0.60
N ALA A 204 29.27 -17.99 -0.26
CA ALA A 204 30.51 -17.52 -0.86
C ALA A 204 31.63 -17.65 0.17
N ALA A 205 32.74 -18.28 -0.24
CA ALA A 205 33.97 -18.32 0.53
C ALA A 205 35.10 -17.72 -0.30
N GLY A 206 35.98 -16.99 0.38
CA GLY A 206 37.13 -16.34 -0.19
C GLY A 206 38.27 -16.27 0.80
N THR A 207 39.40 -15.73 0.37
CA THR A 207 40.51 -15.44 1.28
C THR A 207 40.82 -13.97 1.10
N ALA A 208 40.63 -13.18 2.15
CA ALA A 208 40.94 -11.76 2.08
C ALA A 208 42.44 -11.59 1.86
N ALA A 209 42.81 -10.64 0.98
CA ALA A 209 44.21 -10.39 0.64
C ALA A 209 45.02 -10.10 1.91
N SER A 210 46.09 -10.86 2.13
CA SER A 210 47.03 -10.61 3.21
C SER A 210 47.84 -9.34 2.92
N PRO A 211 48.20 -8.52 3.92
CA PRO A 211 49.18 -7.45 3.74
C PRO A 211 50.52 -7.99 3.21
N ALA A 212 51.24 -7.13 2.48
CA ALA A 212 52.41 -7.42 1.64
C ALA A 212 53.44 -8.38 2.29
N THR A 213 53.94 -9.35 1.52
CA THR A 213 55.05 -10.21 1.95
C THR A 213 56.36 -9.43 1.96
N SER A 214 57.03 -9.41 3.11
CA SER A 214 58.34 -8.80 3.24
C SER A 214 59.42 -9.55 2.44
N GLY A 215 60.22 -8.83 1.68
CA GLY A 215 61.47 -9.32 1.12
C GLY A 215 62.56 -9.25 2.19
N GLY A 216 62.83 -10.37 2.86
CA GLY A 216 63.97 -10.49 3.79
C GLY A 216 65.21 -11.03 3.09
N PHE A 217 66.41 -10.67 3.57
CA PHE A 217 67.65 -11.29 3.10
C PHE A 217 67.70 -12.78 3.51
N THR A 218 67.58 -13.69 2.55
CA THR A 218 67.48 -15.13 2.85
C THR A 218 68.84 -15.81 3.02
N SER A 219 69.91 -15.34 2.36
CA SER A 219 71.23 -16.00 2.36
C SER A 219 72.44 -15.16 2.81
N GLY A 220 72.26 -13.89 3.20
CA GLY A 220 73.37 -13.05 3.67
C GLY A 220 73.21 -12.68 5.15
N VAL A 221 74.20 -12.99 5.99
CA VAL A 221 74.35 -12.28 7.27
C VAL A 221 74.95 -10.92 6.93
N ILE A 222 74.28 -9.85 7.32
CA ILE A 222 74.81 -8.49 7.16
C ILE A 222 75.77 -8.25 8.32
N ASP A 223 77.06 -8.34 8.03
CA ASP A 223 78.07 -7.94 8.99
C ASP A 223 78.22 -6.40 8.93
N VAL A 224 77.79 -5.74 10.01
CA VAL A 224 77.98 -4.29 10.22
C VAL A 224 79.21 -4.00 11.08
N SER A 225 80.00 -5.03 11.42
CA SER A 225 81.19 -4.85 12.23
C SER A 225 82.24 -4.01 11.50
N GLY A 226 82.61 -2.89 12.13
CA GLY A 226 83.57 -1.95 11.57
C GLY A 226 82.99 -0.87 10.66
N LEU A 227 81.66 -0.73 10.53
CA LEU A 227 81.04 0.47 9.95
C LEU A 227 81.05 1.61 10.97
N ALA A 228 81.34 2.82 10.50
CA ALA A 228 81.34 4.04 11.30
C ALA A 228 80.32 5.05 10.80
N VAL A 229 80.08 6.08 11.63
CA VAL A 229 79.22 7.21 11.27
C VAL A 229 79.82 7.97 10.09
N GLY A 230 79.01 8.21 9.05
CA GLY A 230 79.44 8.88 7.83
C GLY A 230 79.82 7.94 6.68
N ASP A 231 79.91 6.64 6.92
CA ASP A 231 80.06 5.66 5.84
C ASP A 231 78.77 5.57 5.01
N HIS A 232 78.90 5.09 3.77
CA HIS A 232 77.78 4.98 2.84
C HIS A 232 77.45 3.53 2.51
N VAL A 233 76.16 3.24 2.46
CA VAL A 233 75.59 1.98 1.97
C VAL A 233 75.00 2.22 0.59
N THR A 234 75.40 1.40 -0.37
CA THR A 234 74.93 1.46 -1.75
C THR A 234 74.33 0.13 -2.19
N PHE A 235 73.17 0.18 -2.85
CA PHE A 235 72.48 -0.98 -3.43
C PHE A 235 71.50 -0.53 -4.49
N ASN A 236 71.01 -1.47 -5.31
CA ASN A 236 69.93 -1.20 -6.25
C ASN A 236 68.60 -1.69 -5.67
N LEU A 237 67.55 -0.88 -5.77
CA LEU A 237 66.23 -1.17 -5.23
C LEU A 237 65.17 -1.13 -6.33
N ALA A 238 64.43 -2.22 -6.52
CA ALA A 238 63.23 -2.26 -7.32
C ALA A 238 62.01 -2.42 -6.39
N ILE A 239 61.00 -1.57 -6.58
CA ILE A 239 59.76 -1.55 -5.78
C ILE A 239 58.58 -1.73 -6.72
N ASP A 240 57.68 -2.66 -6.40
CA ASP A 240 56.39 -2.89 -7.06
C ASP A 240 56.49 -2.98 -8.60
N GLY A 241 57.55 -3.63 -9.10
CA GLY A 241 57.79 -3.82 -10.53
C GLY A 241 58.42 -2.62 -11.27
N ALA A 242 58.77 -1.55 -10.57
CA ALA A 242 59.58 -0.47 -11.14
C ALA A 242 61.01 -0.94 -11.44
N ALA A 243 61.66 -0.31 -12.43
CA ALA A 243 63.07 -0.58 -12.73
C ALA A 243 63.96 -0.28 -11.52
N ALA A 244 64.98 -1.13 -11.29
CA ALA A 244 65.87 -0.98 -10.16
C ALA A 244 66.62 0.37 -10.22
N ALA A 245 66.52 1.17 -9.16
CA ALA A 245 67.21 2.45 -9.02
C ALA A 245 68.32 2.35 -7.96
N PRO A 246 69.48 2.99 -8.17
CA PRO A 246 70.57 2.99 -7.18
C PRO A 246 70.20 3.85 -5.98
N GLN A 247 70.25 3.24 -4.79
CA GLN A 247 70.07 3.89 -3.51
C GLN A 247 71.43 4.07 -2.84
N ASN A 248 71.68 5.27 -2.32
CA ASN A 248 72.86 5.57 -1.52
C ASN A 248 72.41 6.19 -0.20
N VAL A 249 72.66 5.49 0.90
CA VAL A 249 72.26 5.92 2.24
C VAL A 249 73.50 6.16 3.08
N THR A 250 73.64 7.39 3.56
CA THR A 250 74.68 7.78 4.52
C THR A 250 74.29 7.28 5.91
N LEU A 251 75.18 6.57 6.57
CA LEU A 251 74.96 6.03 7.91
C LEU A 251 75.08 7.13 8.95
N THR A 252 74.09 7.20 9.82
CA THR A 252 74.04 8.15 10.93
C THR A 252 74.37 7.45 12.25
N ALA A 253 74.79 8.20 13.27
CA ALA A 253 75.23 7.62 14.53
C ALA A 253 74.11 6.88 15.28
N GLY A 254 74.34 5.59 15.56
CA GLY A 254 73.61 4.86 16.60
C GLY A 254 74.03 5.27 18.01
N ALA A 255 73.24 4.89 19.02
CA ALA A 255 73.58 5.14 20.43
C ALA A 255 74.99 4.58 20.76
N GLY A 256 75.92 5.45 21.15
CA GLY A 256 77.30 5.06 21.46
C GLY A 256 78.29 5.06 20.28
N GLY A 257 77.90 5.53 19.09
CA GLY A 257 78.80 5.69 17.94
C GLY A 257 79.09 4.41 17.15
N VAL A 258 78.37 3.32 17.44
CA VAL A 258 78.47 2.02 16.76
C VAL A 258 77.26 1.83 15.85
N VAL A 259 77.49 1.34 14.63
CA VAL A 259 76.41 0.96 13.71
C VAL A 259 75.89 -0.44 14.09
N THR A 260 74.59 -0.55 14.34
CA THR A 260 73.88 -1.82 14.60
C THR A 260 72.88 -2.09 13.46
N LEU A 261 72.37 -3.32 13.35
CA LEU A 261 71.31 -3.63 12.37
C LEU A 261 70.05 -2.77 12.58
N ALA A 262 69.71 -2.43 13.83
CA ALA A 262 68.57 -1.58 14.16
C ALA A 262 68.78 -0.12 13.73
N SER A 263 69.99 0.44 13.94
CA SER A 263 70.29 1.80 13.47
C SER A 263 70.37 1.85 11.94
N LEU A 264 70.93 0.81 11.31
CA LEU A 264 70.94 0.67 9.85
C LEU A 264 69.51 0.59 9.27
N ALA A 265 68.62 -0.20 9.88
CA ALA A 265 67.21 -0.27 9.47
C ALA A 265 66.53 1.11 9.56
N SER A 266 66.81 1.87 10.63
CA SER A 266 66.29 3.23 10.80
C SER A 266 66.78 4.18 9.71
N ASP A 267 68.05 4.13 9.34
CA ASP A 267 68.61 4.97 8.28
C ASP A 267 68.03 4.61 6.91
N LEU A 268 67.81 3.31 6.64
CA LEU A 268 67.20 2.82 5.40
C LEU A 268 65.70 3.17 5.28
N ASN A 269 65.01 3.39 6.41
CA ASN A 269 63.62 3.88 6.43
C ASN A 269 63.46 5.32 5.90
N ALA A 270 64.55 6.05 5.65
CA ALA A 270 64.49 7.33 4.97
C ALA A 270 64.14 7.20 3.46
N ILE A 271 64.26 6.00 2.88
CA ILE A 271 63.90 5.75 1.49
C ILE A 271 62.38 5.69 1.35
N ALA A 272 61.82 6.58 0.52
CA ALA A 272 60.39 6.58 0.23
C ALA A 272 59.96 5.30 -0.50
N GLY A 273 58.79 4.77 -0.15
CA GLY A 273 58.20 3.60 -0.81
C GLY A 273 58.46 2.26 -0.11
N ILE A 274 59.30 2.24 0.94
CA ILE A 274 59.59 1.03 1.71
C ILE A 274 59.45 1.24 3.22
N THR A 275 59.40 0.15 3.96
CA THR A 275 59.61 0.07 5.41
C THR A 275 60.62 -1.04 5.67
N VAL A 276 61.63 -0.76 6.48
CA VAL A 276 62.74 -1.64 6.80
C VAL A 276 62.73 -1.96 8.28
N GLY A 277 62.65 -3.24 8.61
CA GLY A 277 62.75 -3.77 9.95
C GLY A 277 63.94 -4.71 10.11
N VAL A 278 64.15 -5.18 11.34
CA VAL A 278 65.03 -6.32 11.63
C VAL A 278 64.14 -7.53 11.88
N ASP A 279 64.58 -8.71 11.48
CA ASP A 279 63.88 -9.95 11.80
C ASP A 279 63.86 -10.24 13.31
N ASP A 280 62.96 -11.12 13.74
CA ASP A 280 62.82 -11.50 15.16
C ASP A 280 64.09 -12.14 15.75
N SER A 281 65.00 -12.61 14.90
CA SER A 281 66.29 -13.18 15.30
C SER A 281 67.40 -12.13 15.45
N GLY A 282 67.18 -10.88 15.03
CA GLY A 282 68.18 -9.81 15.11
C GLY A 282 69.34 -9.92 14.11
N THR A 283 69.21 -10.79 13.09
CA THR A 283 70.31 -11.20 12.19
C THR A 283 70.14 -10.71 10.76
N LYS A 284 68.94 -10.27 10.38
CA LYS A 284 68.59 -9.92 8.99
C LYS A 284 67.78 -8.63 8.93
N LEU A 285 67.97 -7.86 7.86
CA LEU A 285 67.05 -6.78 7.50
C LEU A 285 65.88 -7.31 6.66
N VAL A 286 64.72 -6.73 6.89
CA VAL A 286 63.45 -7.11 6.28
C VAL A 286 62.86 -5.89 5.61
N PHE A 287 62.69 -5.93 4.29
CA PHE A 287 62.13 -4.83 3.50
C PHE A 287 60.66 -5.14 3.18
N ALA A 288 59.79 -4.18 3.38
CA ALA A 288 58.40 -4.21 2.96
C ALA A 288 58.12 -3.01 2.08
N SER A 289 57.27 -3.16 1.06
CA SER A 289 56.76 -1.99 0.33
C SER A 289 55.81 -1.22 1.24
N SER A 290 55.83 0.12 1.17
CA SER A 290 54.88 0.94 1.90
C SER A 290 53.50 1.00 1.23
N THR A 291 53.32 0.37 0.06
CA THR A 291 52.03 0.23 -0.62
C THR A 291 51.32 -1.05 -0.17
N ALA A 292 50.03 -0.94 0.16
CA ALA A 292 49.20 -2.09 0.49
C ALA A 292 48.48 -2.61 -0.77
N SER A 293 49.20 -3.36 -1.62
CA SER A 293 48.63 -4.04 -2.79
C SER A 293 49.05 -5.51 -2.83
N GLY A 294 48.19 -6.36 -3.40
CA GLY A 294 48.48 -7.78 -3.63
C GLY A 294 49.61 -8.06 -4.63
N THR A 295 50.14 -7.01 -5.26
CA THR A 295 51.28 -7.07 -6.20
C THR A 295 52.56 -6.45 -5.64
N SER A 296 52.53 -5.97 -4.39
CA SER A 296 53.64 -5.21 -3.85
C SER A 296 54.87 -6.09 -3.63
N ASN A 297 56.02 -5.68 -4.15
CA ASN A 297 57.30 -6.39 -4.06
C ASN A 297 58.45 -5.42 -3.77
N VAL A 298 59.46 -5.90 -3.06
CA VAL A 298 60.71 -5.16 -2.88
C VAL A 298 61.85 -6.11 -3.18
N ALA A 299 62.66 -5.76 -4.18
CA ALA A 299 63.86 -6.50 -4.56
C ALA A 299 65.08 -5.62 -4.34
N VAL A 300 66.04 -6.16 -3.58
CA VAL A 300 67.32 -5.52 -3.29
C VAL A 300 68.41 -6.31 -4.02
N ASP A 301 69.18 -5.62 -4.86
CA ASP A 301 70.35 -6.17 -5.55
C ASP A 301 71.64 -5.53 -5.00
N THR A 302 72.74 -6.30 -5.03
CA THR A 302 74.12 -5.94 -4.68
C THR A 302 74.27 -4.91 -3.57
N PHE A 303 74.46 -5.37 -2.33
CA PHE A 303 74.69 -4.51 -1.16
C PHE A 303 76.19 -4.26 -0.94
N ALA A 304 76.62 -3.00 -0.97
CA ALA A 304 78.02 -2.61 -0.80
C ALA A 304 78.18 -1.45 0.19
N TYR A 305 79.32 -1.41 0.87
CA TYR A 305 79.72 -0.32 1.78
C TYR A 305 80.88 0.46 1.20
N THR A 306 80.88 1.77 1.38
CA THR A 306 82.03 2.62 1.09
C THR A 306 82.35 3.46 2.32
N ASP A 307 83.59 3.31 2.82
CA ASP A 307 84.13 4.10 3.92
C ASP A 307 84.38 5.55 3.45
N SER A 308 84.04 6.51 4.31
CA SER A 308 84.30 7.93 4.07
C SER A 308 85.78 8.33 4.21
N VAL A 309 86.64 7.40 4.67
CA VAL A 309 88.09 7.51 4.84
C VAL A 309 88.80 6.51 3.89
N PRO A 310 89.95 6.82 3.25
CA PRO A 310 90.32 6.26 1.93
C PRO A 310 90.73 4.78 1.84
N ALA A 311 90.43 3.95 2.85
CA ALA A 311 90.64 2.50 2.78
C ALA A 311 89.27 1.79 2.65
N ALA A 312 88.86 1.52 1.41
CA ALA A 312 87.67 0.71 1.14
C ALA A 312 87.79 -0.66 1.84
N LYS A 313 86.92 -0.95 2.80
CA LYS A 313 86.75 -2.31 3.32
C LYS A 313 86.04 -3.13 2.25
N THR A 314 86.68 -4.20 1.79
CA THR A 314 86.06 -5.11 0.83
C THR A 314 85.07 -6.02 1.57
N PRO A 315 83.81 -6.13 1.11
CA PRO A 315 82.88 -7.10 1.67
C PRO A 315 83.40 -8.53 1.42
N SER A 316 83.14 -9.43 2.36
CA SER A 316 83.40 -10.87 2.21
C SER A 316 82.87 -11.39 0.86
N PRO A 317 83.67 -12.10 0.03
CA PRO A 317 83.24 -12.44 -1.31
C PRO A 317 82.55 -13.81 -1.42
N ALA A 318 81.71 -13.88 -2.45
CA ALA A 318 81.41 -15.05 -3.29
C ALA A 318 80.43 -16.11 -2.76
N THR A 319 79.18 -15.72 -2.57
CA THR A 319 78.09 -16.24 -3.40
C THR A 319 77.09 -15.11 -3.58
N GLY A 320 76.76 -14.78 -4.83
CA GLY A 320 75.91 -13.64 -5.15
C GLY A 320 74.67 -13.58 -4.27
N LEU A 321 74.21 -12.36 -4.01
CA LEU A 321 72.79 -12.11 -3.82
C LEU A 321 72.12 -12.65 -5.07
N ALA A 322 71.83 -13.95 -5.07
CA ALA A 322 71.19 -14.60 -6.18
C ALA A 322 69.80 -13.97 -6.23
N ASP A 323 69.60 -13.13 -7.24
CA ASP A 323 68.32 -13.07 -7.90
C ASP A 323 67.79 -14.50 -8.00
N GLN A 324 66.70 -14.78 -7.31
CA GLN A 324 65.95 -16.00 -7.56
C GLN A 324 65.16 -15.80 -8.87
N THR A 325 65.86 -15.52 -9.98
CA THR A 325 65.47 -15.93 -11.32
C THR A 325 65.51 -17.46 -11.34
N GLY A 326 64.51 -18.05 -10.69
CA GLY A 326 64.45 -19.49 -10.45
C GLY A 326 63.23 -19.92 -9.64
N THR A 327 62.65 -19.03 -8.84
CA THR A 327 61.27 -19.18 -8.35
C THR A 327 60.50 -17.89 -8.62
N ALA A 328 60.33 -17.60 -9.91
CA ALA A 328 59.10 -16.94 -10.32
C ALA A 328 57.94 -17.76 -9.72
N GLY A 329 57.20 -17.17 -8.79
CA GLY A 329 56.02 -17.79 -8.22
C GLY A 329 56.21 -18.46 -6.85
N LYS A 330 56.24 -17.67 -5.78
CA LYS A 330 55.00 -17.67 -5.00
C LYS A 330 54.15 -16.65 -5.71
N ALA A 331 53.19 -17.16 -6.48
CA ALA A 331 52.24 -16.33 -7.18
C ALA A 331 51.84 -15.19 -6.24
N ALA A 332 51.65 -13.99 -6.79
CA ALA A 332 50.48 -13.25 -6.34
C ALA A 332 49.34 -14.25 -6.49
N VAL A 333 49.08 -15.01 -5.43
CA VAL A 333 47.84 -15.73 -5.33
C VAL A 333 46.92 -14.54 -5.19
N ASN A 334 46.34 -14.21 -6.34
CA ASN A 334 45.22 -13.32 -6.46
C ASN A 334 44.12 -14.02 -5.66
N PHE A 335 44.24 -13.95 -4.34
CA PHE A 335 43.28 -14.51 -3.43
C PHE A 335 42.09 -13.59 -3.60
N ALA A 336 41.06 -14.21 -4.15
CA ALA A 336 39.86 -13.59 -4.65
C ALA A 336 39.40 -12.43 -3.75
N ALA A 337 38.79 -11.43 -4.38
CA ALA A 337 37.99 -10.43 -3.68
C ALA A 337 37.25 -11.08 -2.50
N ALA A 338 37.28 -10.40 -1.35
CA ALA A 338 36.64 -10.83 -0.11
C ALA A 338 35.28 -11.48 -0.40
N ALA A 339 34.92 -12.57 0.30
CA ALA A 339 33.80 -13.44 -0.04
C ALA A 339 32.56 -12.64 -0.45
N ALA A 340 32.13 -12.81 -1.70
CA ALA A 340 31.08 -12.00 -2.32
C ALA A 340 29.91 -12.87 -2.78
N THR A 341 28.75 -12.66 -2.17
CA THR A 341 27.48 -13.26 -2.62
C THR A 341 26.77 -12.28 -3.53
N VAL A 342 26.28 -12.74 -4.69
CA VAL A 342 25.59 -11.92 -5.69
C VAL A 342 24.14 -12.35 -5.78
N SER A 343 23.20 -11.42 -5.71
CA SER A 343 21.77 -11.63 -5.91
C SER A 343 21.26 -10.69 -6.98
N ASN A 344 20.76 -11.25 -8.09
CA ASN A 344 20.23 -10.49 -9.20
C ASN A 344 18.83 -10.00 -8.86
N PHE A 345 18.57 -8.70 -8.97
CA PHE A 345 17.22 -8.18 -8.81
C PHE A 345 16.30 -8.77 -9.90
N SER A 346 15.30 -9.54 -9.49
CA SER A 346 14.44 -10.31 -10.40
C SER A 346 13.30 -9.51 -11.04
N GLY A 347 13.19 -8.21 -10.73
CA GLY A 347 12.12 -7.32 -11.18
C GLY A 347 11.39 -6.66 -10.01
N PRO A 348 10.43 -5.75 -10.29
CA PRO A 348 9.75 -4.98 -9.26
C PRO A 348 9.10 -5.83 -8.17
N ILE A 349 9.21 -5.38 -6.93
CA ILE A 349 8.65 -6.02 -5.74
C ILE A 349 7.73 -5.03 -5.05
N THR A 350 6.53 -5.46 -4.66
CA THR A 350 5.62 -4.68 -3.83
C THR A 350 5.41 -5.41 -2.52
N LEU A 351 5.76 -4.80 -1.40
CA LEU A 351 5.51 -5.36 -0.08
C LEU A 351 4.33 -4.63 0.56
N ASP A 352 3.30 -5.42 0.87
CA ASP A 352 2.15 -4.95 1.62
C ASP A 352 2.50 -4.87 3.12
N SER A 353 1.61 -4.31 3.94
CA SER A 353 1.84 -4.16 5.39
C SER A 353 2.10 -5.46 6.15
N ASN A 354 1.78 -6.62 5.55
CA ASN A 354 1.97 -7.94 6.13
C ASN A 354 3.05 -8.78 5.43
N ASP A 355 3.60 -8.29 4.31
CA ASP A 355 4.59 -9.03 3.55
C ASP A 355 5.98 -8.90 4.18
N THR A 356 6.73 -10.00 4.14
CA THR A 356 8.12 -10.01 4.58
C THR A 356 8.99 -10.85 3.65
N ILE A 357 10.21 -10.40 3.41
CA ILE A 357 11.29 -11.23 2.86
C ILE A 357 12.25 -11.49 4.00
N MET A 358 12.49 -12.76 4.30
CA MET A 358 13.34 -13.19 5.41
C MET A 358 14.51 -14.00 4.88
N PHE A 359 15.68 -13.81 5.48
CA PHE A 359 16.86 -14.63 5.22
C PHE A 359 17.85 -14.50 6.36
N ASN A 360 18.65 -15.54 6.55
CA ASN A 360 19.71 -15.58 7.54
C ASN A 360 21.05 -15.23 6.89
N VAL A 361 21.77 -14.26 7.46
CA VAL A 361 23.12 -13.88 7.03
C VAL A 361 24.13 -14.31 8.07
N ALA A 362 25.13 -15.09 7.66
CA ALA A 362 26.32 -15.38 8.47
C ALA A 362 27.58 -14.93 7.74
N VAL A 363 28.52 -14.38 8.51
CA VAL A 363 29.71 -13.68 8.02
C VAL A 363 30.93 -14.21 8.75
N ASP A 364 31.95 -14.62 8.01
CA ASP A 364 33.26 -15.09 8.49
C ASP A 364 33.18 -16.13 9.63
N GLY A 365 32.21 -17.05 9.54
CA GLY A 365 31.96 -18.09 10.55
C GLY A 365 31.26 -17.62 11.83
N GLY A 366 30.80 -16.37 11.87
CA GLY A 366 29.98 -15.79 12.95
C GLY A 366 28.56 -16.36 13.01
N ALA A 367 27.83 -16.04 14.08
CA ALA A 367 26.45 -16.47 14.26
C ALA A 367 25.52 -15.87 13.18
N SER A 368 24.66 -16.72 12.62
CA SER A 368 23.62 -16.28 11.67
C SER A 368 22.69 -15.25 12.32
N LYS A 369 22.46 -14.14 11.62
CA LYS A 369 21.45 -13.14 12.01
C LYS A 369 20.30 -13.15 11.02
N LEU A 370 19.08 -13.10 11.54
CA LEU A 370 17.88 -12.99 10.73
C LEU A 370 17.72 -11.55 10.24
N VAL A 371 17.65 -11.40 8.92
CA VAL A 371 17.34 -10.16 8.23
C VAL A 371 15.90 -10.23 7.73
N THR A 372 15.12 -9.20 8.01
CA THR A 372 13.72 -9.08 7.57
C THR A 372 13.56 -7.80 6.78
N ILE A 373 13.06 -7.92 5.55
CA ILE A 373 12.62 -6.79 4.73
C ILE A 373 11.10 -6.77 4.77
N SER A 374 10.53 -5.76 5.41
CA SER A 374 9.09 -5.48 5.41
C SER A 374 8.80 -4.16 4.70
N LYS A 375 7.52 -3.84 4.53
CA LYS A 375 7.09 -2.51 4.04
C LYS A 375 7.73 -1.36 4.83
N SER A 376 7.84 -1.46 6.15
CA SER A 376 8.46 -0.41 6.96
C SER A 376 9.95 -0.23 6.65
N THR A 377 10.67 -1.33 6.40
CA THR A 377 12.08 -1.29 5.99
C THR A 377 12.23 -0.64 4.61
N VAL A 378 11.32 -0.93 3.68
CA VAL A 378 11.30 -0.30 2.35
C VAL A 378 10.99 1.19 2.43
N ASP A 379 9.93 1.55 3.15
CA ASP A 379 9.48 2.92 3.33
C ASP A 379 10.58 3.76 4.02
N ALA A 380 11.28 3.21 5.02
CA ALA A 380 12.42 3.85 5.67
C ALA A 380 13.63 4.02 4.74
N ALA A 381 13.99 2.98 3.99
CA ALA A 381 15.14 3.01 3.09
C ALA A 381 14.96 3.95 1.89
N LEU A 382 13.72 4.05 1.38
CA LEU A 382 13.40 4.83 0.17
C LEU A 382 12.74 6.18 0.48
N SER A 383 12.49 6.49 1.75
CA SER A 383 11.69 7.67 2.16
C SER A 383 10.33 7.73 1.45
N SER A 384 9.67 6.58 1.33
CA SER A 384 8.39 6.39 0.62
C SER A 384 7.31 5.86 1.56
N THR A 385 6.08 5.69 1.06
CA THR A 385 4.95 5.11 1.82
C THR A 385 4.22 4.02 1.05
N ASP A 386 4.75 3.56 -0.08
CA ASP A 386 4.08 2.63 -0.99
C ASP A 386 4.60 1.19 -0.88
N GLY A 387 5.75 0.95 -0.23
CA GLY A 387 6.33 -0.38 -0.07
C GLY A 387 6.85 -0.97 -1.38
N VAL A 388 7.09 -0.15 -2.41
CA VAL A 388 7.45 -0.61 -3.75
C VAL A 388 8.94 -0.46 -4.02
N ILE A 389 9.56 -1.56 -4.46
CA ILE A 389 10.95 -1.60 -4.96
C ILE A 389 10.88 -1.77 -6.48
N THR A 390 11.23 -0.72 -7.22
CA THR A 390 11.12 -0.72 -8.69
C THR A 390 12.45 -0.91 -9.41
N THR A 391 13.57 -0.59 -8.77
CA THR A 391 14.92 -0.61 -9.36
C THR A 391 15.90 -1.40 -8.49
N ASP A 392 17.01 -1.82 -9.09
CA ASP A 392 18.16 -2.43 -8.42
C ASP A 392 18.81 -1.48 -7.40
N ALA A 393 18.89 -0.18 -7.70
CA ALA A 393 19.35 0.84 -6.77
C ALA A 393 18.45 0.94 -5.53
N ASN A 394 17.13 0.89 -5.70
CA ASN A 394 16.19 0.85 -4.58
C ASN A 394 16.40 -0.43 -3.75
N PHE A 395 16.56 -1.57 -4.42
CA PHE A 395 16.80 -2.85 -3.74
C PHE A 395 18.12 -2.84 -2.94
N LEU A 396 19.18 -2.18 -3.44
CA LEU A 396 20.42 -1.98 -2.70
C LEU A 396 20.18 -1.15 -1.42
N SER A 397 19.49 -0.01 -1.52
CA SER A 397 19.20 0.84 -0.35
C SER A 397 18.38 0.09 0.70
N VAL A 398 17.37 -0.67 0.27
CA VAL A 398 16.56 -1.52 1.14
C VAL A 398 17.41 -2.60 1.80
N MET A 399 18.30 -3.25 1.06
CA MET A 399 19.21 -4.27 1.60
C MET A 399 20.17 -3.69 2.64
N GLN A 400 20.73 -2.50 2.39
CA GLN A 400 21.61 -1.81 3.34
C GLN A 400 20.86 -1.44 4.63
N GLN A 401 19.63 -0.94 4.51
CA GLN A 401 18.78 -0.64 5.67
C GLN A 401 18.44 -1.91 6.45
N ALA A 402 18.02 -2.99 5.76
CA ALA A 402 17.66 -4.25 6.39
C ALA A 402 18.84 -4.90 7.14
N LEU A 403 20.05 -4.86 6.56
CA LEU A 403 21.27 -5.33 7.23
C LEU A 403 21.59 -4.50 8.48
N THR A 404 21.35 -3.18 8.41
CA THR A 404 21.54 -2.27 9.55
C THR A 404 20.51 -2.54 10.66
N ASP A 405 19.24 -2.69 10.30
CA ASP A 405 18.14 -3.00 11.23
C ASP A 405 18.35 -4.35 11.93
N ALA A 406 18.86 -5.36 11.20
CA ALA A 406 19.23 -6.67 11.73
C ALA A 406 20.57 -6.66 12.51
N GLY A 407 21.30 -5.54 12.50
CA GLY A 407 22.60 -5.39 13.15
C GLY A 407 23.69 -6.28 12.58
N VAL A 408 23.63 -6.64 11.29
CA VAL A 408 24.69 -7.41 10.62
C VAL A 408 25.90 -6.49 10.43
N THR A 409 27.04 -6.86 11.00
CA THR A 409 28.31 -6.13 10.88
C THR A 409 29.33 -6.96 10.10
N GLY A 410 30.34 -6.30 9.51
CA GLY A 410 31.38 -7.00 8.76
C GLY A 410 30.99 -7.37 7.32
N VAL A 411 29.91 -6.79 6.78
CA VAL A 411 29.50 -6.95 5.37
C VAL A 411 29.28 -5.58 4.75
N THR A 412 29.69 -5.42 3.49
CA THR A 412 29.35 -4.26 2.66
C THR A 412 28.43 -4.71 1.54
N ALA A 413 27.37 -3.95 1.27
CA ALA A 413 26.46 -4.18 0.15
C ALA A 413 26.71 -3.14 -0.95
N ASP A 414 26.96 -3.59 -2.18
CA ASP A 414 27.18 -2.75 -3.36
C ASP A 414 26.47 -3.30 -4.61
N LEU A 415 26.41 -2.51 -5.68
CA LEU A 415 25.91 -2.97 -6.98
C LEU A 415 27.07 -3.49 -7.84
N ASN A 416 26.92 -4.71 -8.36
CA ASN A 416 27.77 -5.26 -9.41
C ASN A 416 26.91 -5.40 -10.69
N GLY A 417 26.91 -4.36 -11.51
CA GLY A 417 25.93 -4.23 -12.60
C GLY A 417 24.52 -4.08 -12.01
N THR A 418 23.60 -4.96 -12.40
CA THR A 418 22.20 -4.99 -11.91
C THR A 418 21.98 -5.91 -10.71
N ALA A 419 23.04 -6.49 -10.16
CA ALA A 419 22.97 -7.42 -9.04
C ALA A 419 23.47 -6.77 -7.75
N VAL A 420 22.76 -7.02 -6.65
CA VAL A 420 23.20 -6.63 -5.31
C VAL A 420 24.22 -7.64 -4.83
N ARG A 421 25.39 -7.16 -4.44
CA ARG A 421 26.51 -7.95 -3.95
C ARG A 421 26.74 -7.67 -2.48
N LEU A 422 26.82 -8.73 -1.68
CA LEU A 422 27.26 -8.68 -0.29
C LEU A 422 28.69 -9.18 -0.20
N THR A 423 29.60 -8.34 0.28
CA THR A 423 31.03 -8.61 0.36
C THR A 423 31.48 -8.58 1.82
N SER A 424 32.19 -9.61 2.30
CA SER A 424 32.78 -9.57 3.65
C SER A 424 33.77 -8.42 3.77
N ALA A 425 33.77 -7.72 4.90
CA ALA A 425 34.70 -6.64 5.22
C ALA A 425 36.02 -7.14 5.83
N ALA A 426 36.25 -8.46 5.89
CA ALA A 426 37.49 -9.05 6.38
C ALA A 426 38.71 -8.52 5.61
N THR A 427 39.72 -8.09 6.36
CA THR A 427 40.98 -7.53 5.81
C THR A 427 42.14 -8.53 5.84
N SER A 428 41.94 -9.72 6.41
CA SER A 428 42.91 -10.83 6.40
C SER A 428 42.22 -12.15 6.76
N GLY A 429 42.79 -13.28 6.32
CA GLY A 429 42.32 -14.62 6.68
C GLY A 429 41.19 -15.18 5.80
N ALA A 430 40.61 -16.31 6.21
CA ALA A 430 39.47 -16.91 5.54
C ALA A 430 38.25 -15.99 5.70
N SER A 431 37.57 -15.71 4.60
CA SER A 431 36.34 -14.92 4.58
C SER A 431 35.19 -15.74 4.04
N SER A 432 33.98 -15.50 4.54
CA SER A 432 32.77 -16.13 4.03
C SER A 432 31.57 -15.24 4.24
N VAL A 433 30.68 -15.18 3.25
CA VAL A 433 29.33 -14.62 3.40
C VAL A 433 28.35 -15.69 2.98
N SER A 434 27.37 -15.95 3.82
CA SER A 434 26.32 -16.91 3.53
C SER A 434 24.96 -16.28 3.73
N ILE A 435 24.08 -16.52 2.77
CA ILE A 435 22.65 -16.25 2.85
C ILE A 435 21.98 -17.63 2.89
N THR A 436 21.18 -17.87 3.92
CA THR A 436 20.45 -19.12 4.14
C THR A 436 19.00 -18.82 4.49
N ASP A 437 18.13 -19.83 4.45
CA ASP A 437 16.71 -19.71 4.80
C ASP A 437 15.99 -18.56 4.08
N VAL A 438 16.30 -18.34 2.79
CA VAL A 438 15.63 -17.29 2.02
C VAL A 438 14.18 -17.67 1.80
N SER A 439 13.28 -16.82 2.29
CA SER A 439 11.85 -16.95 2.09
C SER A 439 11.22 -15.59 1.81
N ALA A 440 10.15 -15.61 1.01
CA ALA A 440 9.22 -14.50 0.89
C ALA A 440 7.87 -15.00 1.42
N ASP A 441 7.35 -14.31 2.42
CA ASP A 441 6.05 -14.59 3.03
C ASP A 441 5.12 -13.43 2.70
N LYS A 442 3.93 -13.76 2.20
CA LYS A 442 2.86 -12.83 1.83
C LYS A 442 2.07 -12.29 3.03
N GLY A 443 2.57 -12.58 4.23
CA GLY A 443 1.79 -12.48 5.46
C GLY A 443 0.71 -13.57 5.51
N SER A 444 0.50 -14.14 6.69
CA SER A 444 -0.66 -14.99 6.93
C SER A 444 -1.89 -14.11 7.09
N GLY A 445 -2.98 -14.34 6.33
CA GLY A 445 -4.27 -13.71 6.63
C GLY A 445 -4.72 -14.08 8.05
N VAL A 446 -5.54 -13.25 8.69
CA VAL A 446 -6.01 -13.47 10.08
C VAL A 446 -6.61 -14.86 10.27
N THR A 447 -7.23 -15.39 9.22
CA THR A 447 -7.89 -16.70 9.18
C THR A 447 -6.94 -17.89 9.08
N SER A 448 -5.65 -17.64 8.87
CA SER A 448 -4.59 -18.64 8.77
C SER A 448 -3.55 -18.55 9.89
N ILE A 449 -3.77 -17.67 10.87
CA ILE A 449 -2.89 -17.54 12.05
C ILE A 449 -2.86 -18.87 12.82
N ASP A 450 -1.66 -19.39 13.02
CA ASP A 450 -1.36 -20.58 13.84
C ASP A 450 -0.17 -20.33 14.75
N ILE A 451 -0.39 -20.38 16.06
CA ILE A 451 0.63 -20.11 17.09
C ILE A 451 1.32 -21.36 17.66
N THR A 452 0.95 -22.58 17.25
CA THR A 452 1.28 -23.84 17.94
C THR A 452 2.79 -24.07 18.18
N ASP A 453 3.65 -23.54 17.30
CA ASP A 453 5.12 -23.63 17.42
C ASP A 453 5.83 -22.28 17.20
N LYS A 454 5.18 -21.16 17.55
CA LYS A 454 5.69 -19.82 17.24
C LYS A 454 6.42 -19.17 18.41
N SER A 455 7.50 -18.44 18.11
CA SER A 455 8.21 -17.59 19.08
C SER A 455 7.38 -16.35 19.45
N ALA A 456 7.71 -15.68 20.56
CA ALA A 456 7.04 -14.44 20.96
C ALA A 456 7.15 -13.33 19.89
N ALA A 457 8.28 -13.28 19.18
CA ALA A 457 8.48 -12.36 18.05
C ALA A 457 7.54 -12.67 16.88
N GLN A 458 7.34 -13.95 16.56
CA GLN A 458 6.41 -14.39 15.50
C GLN A 458 4.94 -14.12 15.88
N ILE A 459 4.56 -14.36 17.14
CA ILE A 459 3.20 -14.03 17.62
C ILE A 459 2.97 -12.51 17.60
N THR A 460 3.99 -11.71 17.90
CA THR A 460 3.91 -10.24 17.80
C THR A 460 3.68 -9.79 16.35
N ALA A 461 4.27 -10.47 15.36
CA ALA A 461 3.96 -10.23 13.96
C ALA A 461 2.48 -10.52 13.63
N TYR A 462 1.90 -11.61 14.17
CA TYR A 462 0.46 -11.89 14.02
C TYR A 462 -0.44 -10.86 14.70
N ILE A 463 -0.04 -10.31 15.85
CA ILE A 463 -0.75 -9.17 16.47
C ILE A 463 -0.78 -7.97 15.53
N ASN A 464 0.33 -7.70 14.83
CA ASN A 464 0.39 -6.61 13.84
C ASN A 464 -0.48 -6.91 12.61
N THR A 465 -0.53 -8.15 12.13
CA THR A 465 -1.48 -8.56 11.08
C THR A 465 -2.92 -8.30 11.49
N VAL A 466 -3.31 -8.69 12.71
CA VAL A 466 -4.66 -8.42 13.24
C VAL A 466 -4.91 -6.91 13.34
N ASN A 467 -3.94 -6.11 13.79
CA ASN A 467 -4.07 -4.65 13.83
C ASN A 467 -4.27 -4.04 12.44
N THR A 468 -3.53 -4.51 11.43
CA THR A 468 -3.69 -4.07 10.04
C THR A 468 -5.10 -4.38 9.54
N ALA A 469 -5.60 -5.59 9.79
CA ALA A 469 -6.97 -5.98 9.44
C ALA A 469 -8.02 -5.12 10.16
N MET A 470 -7.85 -4.88 11.47
CA MET A 470 -8.74 -3.99 12.23
C MET A 470 -8.76 -2.56 11.68
N ASN A 471 -7.59 -2.01 11.31
CA ASN A 471 -7.48 -0.68 10.71
C ASN A 471 -8.20 -0.62 9.35
N ALA A 472 -8.02 -1.65 8.51
CA ALA A 472 -8.71 -1.74 7.22
C ALA A 472 -10.24 -1.83 7.39
N ILE A 473 -10.72 -2.64 8.33
CA ILE A 473 -12.16 -2.74 8.64
C ILE A 473 -12.69 -1.43 9.19
N THR A 474 -11.95 -0.74 10.06
CA THR A 474 -12.34 0.56 10.60
C THR A 474 -12.44 1.61 9.48
N ALA A 475 -11.51 1.60 8.52
CA ALA A 475 -11.57 2.47 7.35
C ALA A 475 -12.79 2.15 6.46
N GLY A 476 -13.06 0.85 6.25
CA GLY A 476 -14.26 0.38 5.54
C GLY A 476 -15.57 0.78 6.23
N ALA A 477 -15.65 0.62 7.55
CA ALA A 477 -16.81 1.01 8.35
C ALA A 477 -17.04 2.52 8.34
N SER A 478 -15.97 3.32 8.39
CA SER A 478 -16.05 4.78 8.23
C SER A 478 -16.59 5.18 6.85
N ASN A 479 -16.14 4.51 5.78
CA ASN A 479 -16.67 4.73 4.45
C ASN A 479 -18.17 4.38 4.35
N LEU A 480 -18.58 3.22 4.87
CA LEU A 480 -19.99 2.82 4.91
C LEU A 480 -20.83 3.79 5.75
N GLY A 481 -20.30 4.29 6.87
CA GLY A 481 -20.97 5.31 7.69
C GLY A 481 -21.20 6.61 6.93
N ALA A 482 -20.22 7.06 6.13
CA ALA A 482 -20.39 8.23 5.26
C ALA A 482 -21.41 7.98 4.14
N VAL A 483 -21.44 6.78 3.56
CA VAL A 483 -22.43 6.37 2.57
C VAL A 483 -23.83 6.33 3.19
N ALA A 484 -24.00 5.73 4.37
CA ALA A 484 -25.26 5.66 5.09
C ALA A 484 -25.82 7.06 5.36
N ALA A 485 -24.99 7.97 5.90
CA ALA A 485 -25.38 9.37 6.12
C ALA A 485 -25.81 10.08 4.84
N ARG A 486 -25.13 9.81 3.71
CA ARG A 486 -25.52 10.35 2.40
C ARG A 486 -26.84 9.78 1.90
N ILE A 487 -27.08 8.47 2.07
CA ILE A 487 -28.35 7.82 1.72
C ILE A 487 -29.50 8.41 2.54
N ASP A 488 -29.32 8.61 3.84
CA ASP A 488 -30.34 9.22 4.71
C ASP A 488 -30.69 10.64 4.28
N LEU A 489 -29.68 11.48 4.03
CA LEU A 489 -29.91 12.83 3.50
C LEU A 489 -30.68 12.82 2.19
N GLN A 490 -30.30 11.91 1.28
CA GLN A 490 -30.96 11.77 -0.01
C GLN A 490 -32.40 11.28 0.15
N LYS A 491 -32.65 10.33 1.05
CA LYS A 491 -34.00 9.83 1.37
C LYS A 491 -34.87 10.95 1.91
N THR A 492 -34.39 11.75 2.87
CA THR A 492 -35.12 12.92 3.37
C THR A 492 -35.40 13.93 2.25
N PHE A 493 -34.43 14.20 1.39
CA PHE A 493 -34.62 15.10 0.24
C PHE A 493 -35.71 14.59 -0.72
N VAL A 494 -35.64 13.30 -1.09
CA VAL A 494 -36.62 12.64 -1.97
C VAL A 494 -38.01 12.68 -1.35
N THR A 495 -38.16 12.36 -0.06
CA THR A 495 -39.46 12.46 0.64
C THR A 495 -40.03 13.88 0.62
N ASN A 496 -39.20 14.89 0.94
CA ASN A 496 -39.64 16.28 0.92
C ASN A 496 -40.02 16.75 -0.51
N LEU A 497 -39.30 16.27 -1.53
CA LEU A 497 -39.61 16.53 -2.93
C LEU A 497 -40.94 15.91 -3.32
N MET A 498 -41.20 14.65 -2.94
CA MET A 498 -42.49 13.98 -3.18
C MET A 498 -43.63 14.77 -2.55
N ASP A 499 -43.51 15.14 -1.26
CA ASP A 499 -44.54 15.92 -0.55
C ASP A 499 -44.80 17.28 -1.21
N THR A 500 -43.76 17.91 -1.73
CA THR A 500 -43.86 19.21 -2.42
C THR A 500 -44.54 19.06 -3.79
N ILE A 501 -44.20 18.01 -4.54
CA ILE A 501 -44.85 17.69 -5.82
C ILE A 501 -46.31 17.33 -5.58
N ASP A 502 -46.64 16.54 -4.56
CA ASP A 502 -48.02 16.19 -4.22
C ASP A 502 -48.85 17.41 -3.85
N LYS A 503 -48.31 18.33 -3.03
CA LYS A 503 -48.98 19.61 -2.74
C LYS A 503 -49.13 20.48 -3.99
N GLY A 504 -48.11 20.51 -4.85
CA GLY A 504 -48.17 21.23 -6.12
C GLY A 504 -49.25 20.68 -7.06
N VAL A 505 -49.30 19.36 -7.23
CA VAL A 505 -50.33 18.65 -8.00
C VAL A 505 -51.71 18.88 -7.40
N SER A 506 -51.84 18.75 -6.08
CA SER A 506 -53.09 19.00 -5.35
C SER A 506 -53.61 20.41 -5.61
N GLY A 507 -52.75 21.43 -5.51
CA GLY A 507 -53.13 22.82 -5.81
C GLY A 507 -53.55 23.07 -7.27
N LEU A 508 -53.07 22.26 -8.22
CA LEU A 508 -53.45 22.37 -9.63
C LEU A 508 -54.77 21.68 -9.95
N VAL A 509 -55.04 20.52 -9.32
CA VAL A 509 -56.05 19.57 -9.78
C VAL A 509 -57.19 19.39 -8.79
N ASP A 510 -56.94 19.53 -7.49
CA ASP A 510 -57.94 19.23 -6.47
C ASP A 510 -58.96 20.38 -6.37
N ALA A 511 -60.19 20.01 -6.05
CA ALA A 511 -61.27 20.95 -5.79
C ALA A 511 -61.33 21.28 -4.29
N ASP A 512 -61.54 22.56 -3.96
CA ASP A 512 -61.88 22.94 -2.59
C ASP A 512 -63.31 22.47 -2.28
N MET A 513 -63.43 21.44 -1.44
CA MET A 513 -64.72 20.84 -1.09
C MET A 513 -65.64 21.83 -0.37
N ASN A 514 -65.10 22.80 0.37
CA ASN A 514 -65.91 23.81 1.06
C ASN A 514 -66.54 24.79 0.06
N GLU A 515 -65.74 25.23 -0.93
CA GLU A 515 -66.21 26.12 -1.98
C GLU A 515 -67.23 25.40 -2.89
N GLU A 516 -66.90 24.20 -3.39
CA GLU A 516 -67.80 23.46 -4.28
C GLU A 516 -69.08 23.02 -3.55
N SER A 517 -69.02 22.67 -2.26
CA SER A 517 -70.22 22.36 -1.46
C SER A 517 -71.14 23.58 -1.29
N THR A 518 -70.57 24.75 -0.99
CA THR A 518 -71.33 26.01 -0.89
C THR A 518 -71.97 26.36 -2.24
N LYS A 519 -71.22 26.16 -3.33
CA LYS A 519 -71.69 26.39 -4.69
C LYS A 519 -72.78 25.40 -5.11
N LEU A 520 -72.69 24.13 -4.71
CA LEU A 520 -73.72 23.12 -4.95
C LEU A 520 -75.05 23.55 -4.30
N GLN A 521 -75.01 23.97 -3.04
CA GLN A 521 -76.19 24.46 -2.33
C GLN A 521 -76.79 25.70 -3.02
N ALA A 522 -75.95 26.65 -3.42
CA ALA A 522 -76.41 27.83 -4.16
C ALA A 522 -77.03 27.47 -5.52
N LEU A 523 -76.48 26.48 -6.24
CA LEU A 523 -77.01 26.00 -7.51
C LEU A 523 -78.33 25.24 -7.35
N GLN A 524 -78.48 24.43 -6.29
CA GLN A 524 -79.74 23.78 -5.94
C GLN A 524 -80.84 24.79 -5.65
N VAL A 525 -80.52 25.87 -4.92
CA VAL A 525 -81.47 26.98 -4.67
C VAL A 525 -81.82 27.70 -5.98
N LYS A 526 -80.83 27.97 -6.85
CA LYS A 526 -81.07 28.54 -8.19
C LYS A 526 -81.92 27.64 -9.08
N GLN A 527 -81.76 26.32 -9.01
CA GLN A 527 -82.57 25.37 -9.75
C GLN A 527 -84.03 25.43 -9.29
N GLN A 528 -84.28 25.44 -7.97
CA GLN A 528 -85.62 25.60 -7.40
C GLN A 528 -86.27 26.92 -7.85
N LEU A 529 -85.54 28.04 -7.78
CA LEU A 529 -86.01 29.34 -8.26
C LEU A 529 -86.22 29.37 -9.79
N GLY A 530 -85.40 28.66 -10.55
CA GLY A 530 -85.53 28.54 -12.01
C GLY A 530 -86.77 27.76 -12.43
N VAL A 531 -87.10 26.68 -11.72
CA VAL A 531 -88.36 25.94 -11.90
C VAL A 531 -89.57 26.81 -11.53
N GLN A 532 -89.48 27.55 -10.43
CA GLN A 532 -90.53 28.51 -10.04
C GLN A 532 -90.70 29.63 -11.09
N ALA A 533 -89.60 30.21 -11.58
CA ALA A 533 -89.63 31.25 -12.61
C ALA A 533 -90.16 30.73 -13.95
N LEU A 534 -89.85 29.50 -14.34
CA LEU A 534 -90.41 28.85 -15.53
C LEU A 534 -91.92 28.62 -15.38
N SER A 535 -92.37 28.21 -14.18
CA SER A 535 -93.80 28.07 -13.85
C SER A 535 -94.53 29.43 -13.94
N ILE A 536 -93.96 30.48 -13.37
CA ILE A 536 -94.51 31.85 -13.42
C ILE A 536 -94.52 32.39 -14.85
N ALA A 537 -93.47 32.18 -15.64
CA ALA A 537 -93.39 32.60 -17.04
C ALA A 537 -94.41 31.87 -17.93
N ASN A 538 -94.73 30.61 -17.62
CA ASN A 538 -95.80 29.87 -18.30
C ASN A 538 -97.20 30.32 -17.86
N GLN A 539 -97.42 30.57 -16.57
CA GLN A 539 -98.69 31.11 -16.05
C GLN A 539 -98.98 32.53 -16.58
N SER A 540 -97.96 33.39 -16.66
CA SER A 540 -98.07 34.74 -17.22
C SER A 540 -98.50 34.72 -18.69
N ALA A 541 -97.90 33.83 -19.51
CA ALA A 541 -98.30 33.66 -20.91
C ALA A 541 -99.73 33.10 -21.06
N GLN A 542 -100.16 32.19 -20.18
CA GLN A 542 -101.54 31.69 -20.16
C GLN A 542 -102.56 32.77 -19.75
N ASN A 543 -102.20 33.66 -18.82
CA ASN A 543 -103.04 34.79 -18.41
C ASN A 543 -103.18 35.83 -19.53
N VAL A 544 -102.14 36.06 -20.32
CA VAL A 544 -102.21 36.91 -21.52
C VAL A 544 -103.07 36.26 -22.60
N LEU A 545 -102.96 34.95 -22.82
CA LEU A 545 -103.80 34.23 -23.79
C LEU A 545 -105.29 34.28 -23.44
N ARG A 546 -105.62 34.24 -22.14
CA ARG A 546 -106.98 34.41 -21.61
C ARG A 546 -107.56 35.82 -21.80
N LEU A 547 -106.71 36.82 -22.06
CA LEU A 547 -107.14 38.20 -22.33
C LEU A 547 -107.49 38.44 -23.80
N PHE A 548 -107.08 37.53 -24.70
CA PHE A 548 -107.31 37.59 -26.14
C PHE A 548 -108.30 36.51 -26.64
N GLN A 549 -108.86 35.72 -25.73
CA GLN A 549 -110.07 34.91 -25.90
C GLN A 549 -111.24 35.68 -25.32
#